data_AF-A0A948UHN2-F1
#
_entry.id   AF-A0A948UHN2-F1
#
_cell.length_a   1.000
_cell.length_b   1.000
_cell.length_c   1.000
_cell.angle_alpha   90.00
_cell.angle_beta   90.00
_cell.angle_gamma   90.00
#
_symmetry.space_group_name_H-M   'P 1'
#
loop_
_entity.id
_entity.type
_entity.pdbx_description
1 polymer ?
#
loop_
_entity_poly.entity_id
_entity_poly.type
_entity_poly.pdbx_seq_one_letter_code
_entity_poly.pdbx_strand_id
1 'polypeptide(L)'
;LKSIRIYQIEESEISFLPKDNYPIEDGERRQWLTIVLVSIGIKSLKIKALANIKKRGFLRKDDSDLKLLINDEIQKNEELKSHKNWYWCGRALKGKSKLFEKELNLKPELHYLEFWADRNPEIKEIRIKIEEFKRIPTVDDPKWTGNFEDDSEEMILARVIYGEARSESRETKTAVSWSVRHRVEMGVFGGNTYHAVILKPNQYASFREVDKNYNYVIDPLHKNNPIDEKTWRESWEIASHVIKGEIEDFSEGANFFHDVSLSQEDFLRIVPGARFTKRSGRLLFYFSER
;
A
#
# COMPACT_ATOMS: atom_id res chain seq x y z
N LEU A 1 14.37 -14.88 -9.11
CA LEU A 1 14.41 -14.02 -7.90
C LEU A 1 15.27 -14.72 -6.84
N LYS A 2 16.36 -14.10 -6.33
CA LYS A 2 17.26 -14.76 -5.35
C LYS A 2 16.92 -14.41 -3.89
N SER A 3 16.31 -13.25 -3.61
CA SER A 3 15.81 -12.85 -2.28
C SER A 3 14.92 -11.61 -2.38
N ILE A 4 14.00 -11.44 -1.41
CA ILE A 4 13.26 -10.19 -1.16
C ILE A 4 13.54 -9.80 0.30
N ARG A 5 13.78 -8.51 0.55
CA ARG A 5 13.83 -7.94 1.90
C ARG A 5 12.93 -6.73 1.96
N ILE A 6 12.16 -6.62 3.03
CA ILE A 6 11.21 -5.53 3.27
C ILE A 6 11.71 -4.75 4.48
N TYR A 7 11.71 -3.43 4.36
CA TYR A 7 12.15 -2.51 5.39
C TYR A 7 11.08 -1.45 5.61
N GLN A 8 10.80 -1.16 6.88
CA GLN A 8 10.09 0.05 7.27
C GLN A 8 11.13 1.14 7.51
N ILE A 9 10.84 2.37 7.08
CA ILE A 9 11.76 3.49 7.19
C ILE A 9 11.20 4.47 8.22
N GLU A 10 12.02 4.79 9.22
CA GLU A 10 11.72 5.77 10.26
C GLU A 10 12.60 7.03 10.12
N GLU A 11 13.58 7.00 9.22
CA GLU A 11 14.59 8.02 9.03
C GLU A 11 14.40 8.78 7.71
N SER A 12 14.90 10.01 7.65
CA SER A 12 14.85 10.85 6.44
C SER A 12 15.89 10.48 5.37
N GLU A 13 16.73 9.48 5.62
CA GLU A 13 17.74 8.99 4.70
C GLU A 13 17.82 7.47 4.78
N ILE A 14 17.87 6.81 3.62
CA ILE A 14 18.16 5.38 3.51
C ILE A 14 19.61 5.27 3.08
N SER A 15 20.43 4.61 3.90
CA SER A 15 21.82 4.26 3.56
C SER A 15 21.95 2.76 3.36
N PHE A 16 22.49 2.35 2.21
CA PHE A 16 22.59 0.96 1.84
C PHE A 16 23.97 0.63 1.25
N LEU A 17 24.59 -0.44 1.78
CA LEU A 17 25.91 -0.93 1.40
C LEU A 17 25.75 -2.34 0.77
N PRO A 18 25.69 -2.44 -0.57
CA PRO A 18 25.33 -3.69 -1.23
C PRO A 18 26.42 -4.76 -1.15
N LYS A 19 27.70 -4.37 -1.08
CA LYS A 19 28.84 -5.30 -1.19
C LYS A 19 28.75 -6.46 -0.18
N ASP A 20 28.32 -6.17 1.04
CA ASP A 20 28.27 -7.14 2.13
C ASP A 20 26.97 -7.97 2.09
N ASN A 21 25.92 -7.46 1.45
CA ASN A 21 24.58 -8.00 1.51
C ASN A 21 24.13 -8.71 0.22
N TYR A 22 24.70 -8.35 -0.93
CA TYR A 22 24.28 -8.79 -2.27
C TYR A 22 25.49 -9.00 -3.19
N PRO A 23 26.27 -10.07 -2.98
CA PRO A 23 27.44 -10.35 -3.81
C PRO A 23 27.02 -10.50 -5.28
N ILE A 24 27.82 -9.89 -6.15
CA ILE A 24 27.57 -9.85 -7.58
C ILE A 24 28.31 -10.99 -8.28
N GLU A 25 27.58 -11.82 -9.03
CA GLU A 25 28.18 -12.87 -9.87
C GLU A 25 28.63 -12.29 -11.22
N ASP A 26 29.76 -12.76 -11.74
CA ASP A 26 30.23 -12.37 -13.08
C ASP A 26 29.23 -12.89 -14.13
N GLY A 27 28.63 -12.00 -14.93
CA GLY A 27 27.66 -12.38 -15.95
C GLY A 27 27.33 -11.23 -16.90
N GLU A 28 26.62 -11.47 -17.99
CA GLU A 28 26.38 -10.45 -19.02
C GLU A 28 25.03 -9.77 -18.85
N ARG A 29 25.03 -8.43 -18.94
CA ARG A 29 23.86 -7.54 -19.11
C ARG A 29 22.58 -7.96 -18.36
N ARG A 30 22.70 -8.20 -17.07
CA ARG A 30 21.61 -8.73 -16.24
C ARG A 30 21.17 -7.74 -15.18
N GLN A 31 19.89 -7.76 -14.83
CA GLN A 31 19.39 -7.07 -13.64
C GLN A 31 20.12 -7.66 -12.42
N TRP A 32 20.55 -6.79 -11.52
CA TRP A 32 21.30 -7.17 -10.33
C TRP A 32 20.55 -6.82 -9.05
N LEU A 33 20.11 -5.57 -8.94
CA LEU A 33 19.45 -5.04 -7.76
C LEU A 33 18.28 -4.18 -8.20
N THR A 34 17.14 -4.34 -7.55
CA THR A 34 15.98 -3.46 -7.71
C THR A 34 15.58 -3.00 -6.32
N ILE A 35 15.47 -1.68 -6.15
CA ILE A 35 14.92 -1.05 -4.96
C ILE A 35 13.54 -0.54 -5.34
N VAL A 36 12.52 -1.03 -4.62
CA VAL A 36 11.14 -0.60 -4.78
C VAL A 36 10.79 0.27 -3.59
N LEU A 37 10.35 1.49 -3.86
CA LEU A 37 9.94 2.47 -2.86
C LEU A 37 8.44 2.66 -3.00
N VAL A 38 7.69 2.36 -1.95
CA VAL A 38 6.22 2.41 -1.96
C VAL A 38 5.77 3.59 -1.12
N SER A 39 5.08 4.56 -1.73
CA SER A 39 4.57 5.76 -1.05
C SER A 39 5.66 6.63 -0.42
N ILE A 40 6.86 6.64 -1.02
CA ILE A 40 8.04 7.35 -0.53
C ILE A 40 8.53 8.30 -1.61
N GLY A 41 8.54 9.60 -1.30
CA GLY A 41 9.06 10.64 -2.16
C GLY A 41 10.57 10.72 -2.05
N ILE A 42 11.26 10.85 -3.18
CA ILE A 42 12.73 10.91 -3.22
C ILE A 42 13.15 12.36 -3.45
N LYS A 43 13.78 12.98 -2.46
CA LYS A 43 14.42 14.30 -2.61
C LYS A 43 15.60 14.18 -3.55
N SER A 44 16.57 13.33 -3.17
CA SER A 44 17.78 13.12 -3.94
C SER A 44 18.37 11.73 -3.78
N LEU A 45 19.18 11.36 -4.76
CA LEU A 45 19.81 10.05 -4.87
C LEU A 45 21.31 10.23 -5.05
N LYS A 46 22.10 9.58 -4.18
CA LYS A 46 23.55 9.47 -4.31
C LYS A 46 23.96 8.02 -4.42
N ILE A 47 24.69 7.67 -5.47
CA ILE A 47 25.20 6.32 -5.66
C ILE A 47 26.69 6.42 -5.97
N LYS A 48 27.49 5.75 -5.15
CA LYS A 48 28.91 5.59 -5.42
C LYS A 48 29.15 4.17 -5.87
N ALA A 49 29.63 4.02 -7.10
CA ALA A 49 29.99 2.72 -7.65
C ALA A 49 31.31 2.82 -8.41
N LEU A 50 31.90 1.66 -8.68
CA LEU A 50 33.09 1.51 -9.50
C LEU A 50 32.88 0.43 -10.54
N ALA A 51 33.56 0.61 -11.66
CA ALA A 51 33.54 -0.30 -12.78
C ALA A 51 34.98 -0.37 -13.33
N ASN A 52 35.40 -1.53 -13.83
CA ASN A 52 36.81 -1.74 -14.17
C ASN A 52 36.96 -2.56 -15.46
N ILE A 53 38.12 -2.41 -16.09
CA ILE A 53 38.54 -3.30 -17.17
C ILE A 53 39.21 -4.52 -16.53
N LYS A 54 38.68 -5.72 -16.76
CA LYS A 54 39.42 -6.95 -16.43
C LYS A 54 40.51 -7.19 -17.49
N LYS A 55 41.78 -7.24 -17.06
CA LYS A 55 42.88 -7.78 -17.88
C LYS A 55 43.09 -9.27 -17.54
N ARG A 56 43.31 -10.13 -18.54
CA ARG A 56 43.86 -11.48 -18.33
C ARG A 56 45.06 -11.66 -19.27
N GLY A 57 46.26 -11.41 -18.76
CA GLY A 57 47.49 -11.43 -19.56
C GLY A 57 47.49 -10.37 -20.67
N PHE A 58 47.97 -10.73 -21.87
CA PHE A 58 48.10 -9.85 -23.03
C PHE A 58 46.78 -9.60 -23.80
N LEU A 59 45.68 -10.27 -23.42
CA LEU A 59 44.36 -10.13 -24.07
C LEU A 59 43.41 -9.27 -23.21
N ARG A 60 42.70 -8.34 -23.88
CA ARG A 60 41.71 -7.46 -23.26
C ARG A 60 40.39 -8.23 -23.13
N LYS A 61 39.88 -8.40 -21.90
CA LYS A 61 38.53 -8.92 -21.67
C LYS A 61 37.52 -7.77 -21.64
N ASP A 62 36.25 -8.10 -21.80
CA ASP A 62 35.12 -7.17 -21.67
C ASP A 62 35.13 -6.46 -20.31
N ASP A 63 34.80 -5.17 -20.32
CA ASP A 63 34.77 -4.33 -19.12
C ASP A 63 33.55 -4.59 -18.24
N SER A 64 33.67 -4.35 -16.93
CA SER A 64 32.51 -4.33 -16.06
C SER A 64 31.83 -2.98 -16.16
N ASP A 65 30.50 -3.00 -16.26
CA ASP A 65 29.67 -1.81 -16.44
C ASP A 65 28.46 -1.87 -15.51
N LEU A 66 28.00 -0.70 -15.03
CA LEU A 66 26.77 -0.57 -14.25
C LEU A 66 25.85 0.49 -14.87
N LYS A 67 24.59 0.11 -15.04
CA LYS A 67 23.50 0.93 -15.55
C LYS A 67 22.48 1.14 -14.44
N LEU A 68 21.96 2.36 -14.37
CA LEU A 68 20.89 2.78 -13.47
C LEU A 68 19.67 3.17 -14.30
N LEU A 69 18.50 2.66 -13.92
CA LEU A 69 17.21 3.16 -14.34
C LEU A 69 16.49 3.74 -13.12
N ILE A 70 15.80 4.86 -13.32
CA ILE A 70 14.92 5.48 -12.32
C ILE A 70 13.56 5.57 -13.00
N ASN A 71 12.58 4.81 -12.52
CA ASN A 71 11.24 4.71 -13.14
C ASN A 71 11.33 4.49 -14.66
N ASP A 72 12.00 3.41 -15.07
CA ASP A 72 12.28 3.03 -16.47
C ASP A 72 13.19 4.00 -17.26
N GLU A 73 13.55 5.16 -16.72
CA GLU A 73 14.45 6.10 -17.39
C GLU A 73 15.92 5.77 -17.15
N ILE A 74 16.62 5.41 -18.23
CA ILE A 74 18.07 5.15 -18.21
C ILE A 74 18.83 6.44 -17.89
N GLN A 75 19.62 6.40 -16.82
CA GLN A 75 20.56 7.47 -16.47
C GLN A 75 21.85 7.31 -17.30
N LYS A 76 22.11 8.27 -18.20
CA LYS A 76 23.15 8.19 -19.23
C LYS A 76 24.51 8.68 -18.75
N ASN A 77 25.57 8.12 -19.33
CA ASN A 77 26.95 8.60 -19.18
C ASN A 77 27.30 9.60 -20.29
N GLU A 78 27.98 10.69 -19.93
CA GLU A 78 28.49 11.70 -20.88
C GLU A 78 30.00 11.55 -21.15
N GLU A 79 30.68 10.61 -20.49
CA GLU A 79 32.13 10.43 -20.66
C GLU A 79 32.50 9.97 -22.06
N LEU A 80 33.58 10.54 -22.59
CA LEU A 80 34.16 10.12 -23.87
C LEU A 80 34.62 8.66 -23.81
N LYS A 81 34.38 7.90 -24.89
CA LYS A 81 34.73 6.47 -25.02
C LYS A 81 34.02 5.56 -24.00
N SER A 82 32.87 5.98 -23.49
CA SER A 82 31.99 5.19 -22.64
C SER A 82 30.80 4.62 -23.41
N HIS A 83 30.17 3.58 -22.85
CA HIS A 83 28.87 3.14 -23.32
C HIS A 83 27.78 4.06 -22.74
N LYS A 84 27.07 4.81 -23.61
CA LYS A 84 26.12 5.87 -23.21
C LYS A 84 25.07 5.44 -22.18
N ASN A 85 24.61 4.19 -22.25
CA ASN A 85 23.56 3.66 -21.36
C ASN A 85 24.13 2.99 -20.09
N TRP A 86 25.44 3.09 -19.85
CA TRP A 86 26.12 2.52 -18.70
C TRP A 86 26.84 3.64 -17.95
N TYR A 87 26.16 4.17 -16.93
CA TYR A 87 26.61 5.35 -16.18
C TYR A 87 28.02 5.17 -15.59
N TRP A 88 28.28 3.98 -15.03
CA TRP A 88 29.62 3.56 -14.63
C TRP A 88 30.17 2.59 -15.68
N CYS A 89 30.99 3.11 -16.59
CA CYS A 89 31.60 2.32 -17.64
C CYS A 89 33.04 1.94 -17.28
N GLY A 90 33.37 0.66 -17.24
CA GLY A 90 34.66 0.17 -16.79
C GLY A 90 35.82 0.64 -17.66
N ARG A 91 35.61 0.76 -18.98
CA ARG A 91 36.58 1.32 -19.93
C ARG A 91 36.97 2.75 -19.60
N ALA A 92 36.01 3.55 -19.17
CA ALA A 92 36.21 4.94 -18.84
C ALA A 92 36.80 5.10 -17.41
N LEU A 93 36.25 4.35 -16.44
CA LEU A 93 36.61 4.47 -15.03
C LEU A 93 37.91 3.76 -14.64
N LYS A 94 38.28 2.66 -15.31
CA LYS A 94 39.52 1.89 -15.06
C LYS A 94 39.72 1.53 -13.58
N GLY A 95 38.64 1.15 -12.90
CA GLY A 95 38.66 0.75 -11.49
C GLY A 95 38.52 1.90 -10.50
N LYS A 96 38.43 3.15 -10.96
CA LYS A 96 38.08 4.28 -10.10
C LYS A 96 36.58 4.30 -9.79
N SER A 97 36.23 4.80 -8.61
CA SER A 97 34.83 5.06 -8.27
C SER A 97 34.34 6.35 -8.94
N LYS A 98 33.07 6.38 -9.33
CA LYS A 98 32.34 7.57 -9.77
C LYS A 98 31.08 7.75 -8.94
N LEU A 99 30.73 9.01 -8.69
CA LEU A 99 29.52 9.39 -7.99
C LEU A 99 28.43 9.72 -9.02
N PHE A 100 27.25 9.16 -8.82
CA PHE A 100 25.99 9.67 -9.34
C PHE A 100 25.33 10.46 -8.21
N GLU A 101 24.96 11.70 -8.48
CA GLU A 101 24.25 12.55 -7.54
C GLU A 101 23.24 13.37 -8.32
N LYS A 102 21.95 13.28 -7.92
CA LYS A 102 20.86 13.99 -8.59
C LYS A 102 19.75 14.32 -7.60
N GLU A 103 19.31 15.57 -7.62
CA GLU A 103 18.02 15.98 -7.04
C GLU A 103 16.91 15.48 -7.97
N LEU A 104 15.99 14.70 -7.41
CA LEU A 104 14.90 14.06 -8.15
C LEU A 104 13.55 14.70 -7.83
N ASN A 105 13.33 15.10 -6.56
CA ASN A 105 12.08 15.67 -6.06
C ASN A 105 10.83 14.87 -6.51
N LEU A 106 10.90 13.54 -6.40
CA LEU A 106 9.80 12.66 -6.73
C LEU A 106 8.77 12.67 -5.58
N LYS A 107 7.49 12.66 -5.95
CA LYS A 107 6.34 12.61 -5.03
C LYS A 107 6.24 11.26 -4.33
N PRO A 108 5.50 11.12 -3.21
CA PRO A 108 5.38 9.89 -2.46
C PRO A 108 4.46 8.87 -3.16
N GLU A 109 5.00 8.26 -4.20
CA GLU A 109 4.34 7.29 -5.06
C GLU A 109 5.16 6.00 -5.14
N LEU A 110 4.86 5.14 -6.10
CA LEU A 110 5.64 3.93 -6.38
C LEU A 110 6.84 4.28 -7.26
N HIS A 111 8.06 3.98 -6.79
CA HIS A 111 9.28 4.22 -7.54
C HIS A 111 10.19 3.00 -7.62
N TYR A 112 10.90 2.89 -8.74
CA TYR A 112 11.85 1.84 -9.03
C TYR A 112 13.24 2.42 -9.27
N LEU A 113 14.22 1.91 -8.52
CA LEU A 113 15.64 2.10 -8.83
C LEU A 113 16.21 0.75 -9.25
N GLU A 114 16.53 0.62 -10.53
CA GLU A 114 17.00 -0.64 -11.10
C GLU A 114 18.44 -0.56 -11.53
N PHE A 115 19.20 -1.57 -11.11
CA PHE A 115 20.61 -1.69 -11.40
C PHE A 115 20.84 -2.88 -12.30
N TRP A 116 21.34 -2.60 -13.50
CA TRP A 116 21.76 -3.61 -14.46
C TRP A 116 23.27 -3.65 -14.50
N ALA A 117 23.83 -4.85 -14.45
CA ALA A 117 25.26 -5.07 -14.40
C ALA A 117 25.73 -5.85 -15.63
N ASP A 118 26.90 -5.45 -16.14
CA ASP A 118 27.72 -6.26 -17.02
C ASP A 118 28.99 -6.67 -16.28
N ARG A 119 29.31 -7.96 -16.32
CA ARG A 119 30.36 -8.61 -15.54
C ARG A 119 30.11 -8.43 -14.03
N ASN A 120 31.01 -7.76 -13.31
CA ASN A 120 30.96 -7.63 -11.86
C ASN A 120 31.35 -6.22 -11.35
N PRO A 121 30.61 -5.15 -11.70
CA PRO A 121 30.79 -3.83 -11.09
C PRO A 121 30.54 -3.88 -9.58
N GLU A 122 31.01 -2.88 -8.83
CA GLU A 122 30.81 -2.81 -7.39
C GLU A 122 30.11 -1.50 -7.02
N ILE A 123 28.91 -1.58 -6.47
CA ILE A 123 28.27 -0.46 -5.77
C ILE A 123 28.86 -0.41 -4.36
N LYS A 124 29.50 0.71 -4.04
CA LYS A 124 30.04 0.98 -2.70
C LYS A 124 28.95 1.45 -1.76
N GLU A 125 28.05 2.29 -2.25
CA GLU A 125 27.08 2.98 -1.41
C GLU A 125 25.89 3.46 -2.25
N ILE A 126 24.70 3.35 -1.69
CA ILE A 126 23.47 3.99 -2.15
C ILE A 126 22.93 4.81 -0.97
N ARG A 127 22.72 6.11 -1.18
CA ARG A 127 22.00 6.98 -0.24
C ARG A 127 20.79 7.57 -0.94
N ILE A 128 19.63 7.42 -0.32
CA ILE A 128 18.36 7.95 -0.80
C ILE A 128 17.88 8.92 0.26
N LYS A 129 17.84 10.21 -0.07
CA LYS A 129 17.27 11.21 0.81
C LYS A 129 15.78 11.30 0.53
N ILE A 130 14.98 11.11 1.57
CA ILE A 130 13.52 11.11 1.49
C ILE A 130 13.05 12.57 1.53
N GLU A 131 12.09 12.90 0.68
CA GLU A 131 11.38 14.19 0.73
C GLU A 131 10.22 14.12 1.72
N GLU A 132 9.32 13.18 1.47
CA GLU A 132 8.10 12.95 2.25
C GLU A 132 7.67 11.49 2.10
N PHE A 133 6.89 10.99 3.06
CA PHE A 133 6.19 9.72 2.91
C PHE A 133 4.69 9.99 2.98
N LYS A 134 3.93 9.31 2.10
CA LYS A 134 2.48 9.31 2.23
C LYS A 134 2.14 8.28 3.30
N ARG A 135 1.69 8.75 4.46
CA ARG A 135 1.20 7.88 5.53
C ARG A 135 -0.01 7.09 5.02
N ILE A 136 0.02 5.79 5.21
CA ILE A 136 -1.11 4.88 4.93
C ILE A 136 -1.64 4.39 6.28
N PRO A 137 -2.94 4.55 6.57
CA PRO A 137 -3.51 4.04 7.81
C PRO A 137 -3.36 2.52 7.94
N THR A 138 -3.06 2.04 9.14
CA THR A 138 -2.99 0.61 9.46
C THR A 138 -3.87 0.29 10.66
N VAL A 139 -4.06 -0.99 10.97
CA VAL A 139 -4.82 -1.38 12.17
C VAL A 139 -4.18 -0.85 13.46
N ASP A 140 -2.85 -0.71 13.48
CA ASP A 140 -2.10 -0.19 14.63
C ASP A 140 -1.99 1.34 14.65
N ASP A 141 -2.02 1.99 13.48
CA ASP A 141 -2.06 3.44 13.33
C ASP A 141 -3.23 3.85 12.40
N PRO A 142 -4.48 3.83 12.88
CA PRO A 142 -5.66 3.95 12.03
C PRO A 142 -6.10 5.39 11.78
N LYS A 143 -5.38 6.39 12.29
CA LYS A 143 -5.76 7.79 12.14
C LYS A 143 -5.94 8.15 10.66
N TRP A 144 -6.94 8.94 10.35
CA TRP A 144 -7.27 9.34 8.98
C TRP A 144 -6.25 10.33 8.44
N THR A 145 -5.93 10.22 7.16
CA THR A 145 -4.95 11.07 6.46
C THR A 145 -5.58 12.30 5.81
N GLY A 146 -6.90 12.45 5.89
CA GLY A 146 -7.67 13.42 5.10
C GLY A 146 -8.26 12.85 3.82
N ASN A 147 -7.99 11.57 3.50
CA ASN A 147 -8.59 10.86 2.38
C ASN A 147 -8.84 9.38 2.74
N PHE A 148 -10.09 8.93 2.63
CA PHE A 148 -10.43 7.52 2.89
C PHE A 148 -9.99 6.58 1.77
N GLU A 149 -9.67 7.09 0.57
CA GLU A 149 -9.08 6.28 -0.52
C GLU A 149 -7.65 5.81 -0.23
N ASP A 150 -7.04 6.29 0.86
CA ASP A 150 -5.72 5.83 1.31
C ASP A 150 -5.80 4.54 2.13
N ASP A 151 -7.00 4.13 2.58
CA ASP A 151 -7.20 2.89 3.32
C ASP A 151 -7.05 1.65 2.41
N SER A 152 -6.62 0.53 2.98
CA SER A 152 -6.82 -0.77 2.32
C SER A 152 -8.31 -1.16 2.34
N GLU A 153 -8.72 -2.16 1.55
CA GLU A 153 -10.10 -2.66 1.58
C GLU A 153 -10.51 -3.17 2.97
N GLU A 154 -9.59 -3.83 3.69
CA GLU A 154 -9.81 -4.25 5.08
C GLU A 154 -9.99 -3.04 6.01
N MET A 155 -9.17 -1.99 5.84
CA MET A 155 -9.22 -0.80 6.69
C MET A 155 -10.52 -0.03 6.49
N ILE A 156 -10.94 0.24 5.24
CA ILE A 156 -12.17 0.98 4.97
C ILE A 156 -13.41 0.22 5.45
N LEU A 157 -13.42 -1.11 5.28
CA LEU A 157 -14.50 -1.96 5.78
C LEU A 157 -14.50 -2.03 7.32
N ALA A 158 -13.33 -2.10 7.96
CA ALA A 158 -13.21 -2.06 9.41
C ALA A 158 -13.79 -0.77 9.99
N ARG A 159 -13.55 0.38 9.33
CA ARG A 159 -14.13 1.67 9.72
C ARG A 159 -15.65 1.67 9.68
N VAL A 160 -16.27 1.05 8.67
CA VAL A 160 -17.72 0.87 8.61
C VAL A 160 -18.22 0.01 9.76
N ILE A 161 -17.61 -1.16 9.97
CA ILE A 161 -18.00 -2.08 11.06
C ILE A 161 -17.92 -1.36 12.41
N TYR A 162 -16.85 -0.62 12.65
CA TYR A 162 -16.65 0.12 13.89
C TYR A 162 -17.62 1.30 14.02
N GLY A 163 -17.79 2.10 12.97
CA GLY A 163 -18.71 3.25 12.95
C GLY A 163 -20.17 2.85 13.16
N GLU A 164 -20.59 1.74 12.55
CA GLU A 164 -21.97 1.28 12.53
C GLU A 164 -22.30 0.30 13.68
N ALA A 165 -21.33 -0.47 14.18
CA ALA A 165 -21.57 -1.59 15.08
C ALA A 165 -20.51 -1.79 16.19
N ARG A 166 -19.69 -0.78 16.56
CA ARG A 166 -18.67 -0.92 17.63
C ARG A 166 -19.19 -1.52 18.94
N SER A 167 -20.41 -1.16 19.35
CA SER A 167 -21.02 -1.61 20.62
C SER A 167 -21.83 -2.90 20.49
N GLU A 168 -21.83 -3.53 19.31
CA GLU A 168 -22.58 -4.76 19.05
C GLU A 168 -21.70 -6.02 19.24
N SER A 169 -22.34 -7.19 19.19
CA SER A 169 -21.64 -8.48 19.22
C SER A 169 -20.78 -8.69 17.97
N ARG A 170 -19.83 -9.64 18.05
CA ARG A 170 -19.05 -10.09 16.90
C ARG A 170 -19.95 -10.57 15.76
N GLU A 171 -21.05 -11.27 16.08
CA GLU A 171 -22.04 -11.72 15.08
C GLU A 171 -22.65 -10.54 14.32
N THR A 172 -23.13 -9.52 15.03
CA THR A 172 -23.72 -8.32 14.40
C THR A 172 -22.71 -7.58 13.54
N LYS A 173 -21.46 -7.46 14.01
CA LYS A 173 -20.37 -6.85 13.23
C LYS A 173 -20.07 -7.63 11.95
N THR A 174 -20.05 -8.96 12.02
CA THR A 174 -19.91 -9.83 10.86
C THR A 174 -21.07 -9.67 9.89
N ALA A 175 -22.32 -9.56 10.39
CA ALA A 175 -23.49 -9.31 9.56
C ALA A 175 -23.42 -7.94 8.85
N VAL A 176 -22.95 -6.88 9.52
CA VAL A 176 -22.71 -5.57 8.88
C VAL A 176 -21.66 -5.69 7.77
N SER A 177 -20.56 -6.38 8.05
CA SER A 177 -19.48 -6.61 7.08
C SER A 177 -19.96 -7.34 5.83
N TRP A 178 -20.73 -8.43 6.01
CA TRP A 178 -21.35 -9.17 4.91
C TRP A 178 -22.35 -8.33 4.13
N SER A 179 -23.14 -7.49 4.80
CA SER A 179 -24.03 -6.57 4.10
C SER A 179 -23.29 -5.60 3.18
N VAL A 180 -22.08 -5.16 3.53
CA VAL A 180 -21.24 -4.36 2.64
C VAL A 180 -20.70 -5.22 1.50
N ARG A 181 -20.23 -6.43 1.78
CA ARG A 181 -19.73 -7.36 0.77
C ARG A 181 -20.79 -7.69 -0.29
N HIS A 182 -22.04 -7.97 0.10
CA HIS A 182 -23.12 -8.21 -0.87
C HIS A 182 -23.37 -6.99 -1.77
N ARG A 183 -23.25 -5.76 -1.24
CA ARG A 183 -23.35 -4.55 -2.06
C ARG A 183 -22.23 -4.47 -3.10
N VAL A 184 -21.02 -4.85 -2.72
CA VAL A 184 -19.84 -4.93 -3.61
C VAL A 184 -20.08 -5.97 -4.70
N GLU A 185 -20.52 -7.18 -4.33
CA GLU A 185 -20.80 -8.28 -5.26
C GLU A 185 -21.93 -7.94 -6.24
N MET A 186 -22.95 -7.19 -5.81
CA MET A 186 -24.04 -6.72 -6.68
C MET A 186 -23.61 -5.61 -7.65
N GLY A 187 -22.58 -4.82 -7.33
CA GLY A 187 -22.07 -3.76 -8.21
C GLY A 187 -22.96 -2.52 -8.40
N VAL A 188 -24.24 -2.56 -8.01
CA VAL A 188 -25.21 -1.46 -8.22
C VAL A 188 -25.16 -0.37 -7.15
N PHE A 189 -24.36 -0.56 -6.09
CA PHE A 189 -24.25 0.33 -4.94
C PHE A 189 -23.10 1.31 -5.04
N GLY A 190 -22.80 1.82 -6.23
CA GLY A 190 -21.70 2.77 -6.48
C GLY A 190 -20.52 2.15 -7.21
N GLY A 191 -20.42 0.83 -7.21
CA GLY A 191 -19.40 0.07 -7.94
C GLY A 191 -19.24 -1.32 -7.33
N ASN A 192 -18.19 -2.01 -7.78
CA ASN A 192 -17.82 -3.36 -7.37
C ASN A 192 -16.54 -3.39 -6.52
N THR A 193 -16.24 -2.30 -5.81
CA THR A 193 -15.15 -2.22 -4.83
C THR A 193 -15.68 -1.74 -3.49
N TYR A 194 -14.99 -2.10 -2.40
CA TYR A 194 -15.39 -1.65 -1.06
C TYR A 194 -15.39 -0.12 -0.95
N HIS A 195 -14.37 0.54 -1.49
CA HIS A 195 -14.28 2.00 -1.54
C HIS A 195 -15.48 2.62 -2.26
N ALA A 196 -15.82 2.13 -3.45
CA ALA A 196 -16.93 2.69 -4.25
C ALA A 196 -18.29 2.52 -3.55
N VAL A 197 -18.50 1.41 -2.84
CA VAL A 197 -19.72 1.19 -2.05
C VAL A 197 -19.75 2.07 -0.82
N ILE A 198 -18.66 2.11 -0.05
CA ILE A 198 -18.62 2.78 1.26
C ILE A 198 -18.62 4.30 1.12
N LEU A 199 -17.84 4.82 0.17
CA LEU A 199 -17.68 6.26 -0.04
C LEU A 199 -18.77 6.87 -0.92
N LYS A 200 -19.72 6.06 -1.38
CA LYS A 200 -20.91 6.57 -2.06
C LYS A 200 -21.65 7.54 -1.13
N PRO A 201 -22.01 8.76 -1.61
CA PRO A 201 -22.67 9.76 -0.77
C PRO A 201 -23.91 9.20 -0.05
N ASN A 202 -23.99 9.47 1.26
CA ASN A 202 -25.07 9.05 2.16
C ASN A 202 -25.24 7.54 2.36
N GLN A 203 -24.28 6.70 1.93
CA GLN A 203 -24.38 5.25 2.13
C GLN A 203 -24.18 4.85 3.60
N TYR A 204 -23.23 5.48 4.29
CA TYR A 204 -22.93 5.27 5.71
C TYR A 204 -22.85 6.63 6.41
N ALA A 205 -23.72 6.86 7.38
CA ALA A 205 -23.84 8.15 8.04
C ALA A 205 -22.57 8.50 8.83
N SER A 206 -21.91 7.50 9.41
CA SER A 206 -20.69 7.62 10.21
C SER A 206 -19.48 8.20 9.45
N PHE A 207 -19.52 8.26 8.12
CA PHE A 207 -18.49 8.88 7.27
C PHE A 207 -18.71 10.37 7.01
N ARG A 208 -19.78 10.96 7.55
CA ARG A 208 -20.08 12.40 7.41
C ARG A 208 -19.61 13.15 8.64
N GLU A 209 -18.93 14.28 8.45
CA GLU A 209 -18.39 15.11 9.55
C GLU A 209 -19.41 15.52 10.60
N VAL A 210 -20.67 15.69 10.19
CA VAL A 210 -21.79 16.06 11.08
C VAL A 210 -22.28 14.91 11.97
N ASP A 211 -21.88 13.68 11.69
CA ASP A 211 -22.30 12.51 12.44
C ASP A 211 -21.49 12.35 13.74
N LYS A 212 -22.16 12.04 14.84
CA LYS A 212 -21.51 11.82 16.14
C LYS A 212 -20.48 10.69 16.14
N ASN A 213 -20.59 9.76 15.19
CA ASN A 213 -19.67 8.64 15.02
C ASN A 213 -18.46 8.97 14.14
N TYR A 214 -18.41 10.14 13.52
CA TYR A 214 -17.33 10.52 12.58
C TYR A 214 -15.94 10.39 13.21
N ASN A 215 -15.77 10.91 14.44
CA ASN A 215 -14.50 10.83 15.17
C ASN A 215 -14.01 9.38 15.39
N TYR A 216 -14.93 8.44 15.52
CA TYR A 216 -14.61 7.02 15.67
C TYR A 216 -14.23 6.37 14.33
N VAL A 217 -14.72 6.90 13.21
CA VAL A 217 -14.36 6.46 11.87
C VAL A 217 -12.99 7.02 11.49
N ILE A 218 -12.72 8.31 11.74
CA ILE A 218 -11.44 8.92 11.35
C ILE A 218 -10.28 8.54 12.28
N ASP A 219 -10.54 8.26 13.55
CA ASP A 219 -9.50 7.83 14.50
C ASP A 219 -10.10 6.88 15.54
N PRO A 220 -10.22 5.58 15.23
CA PRO A 220 -10.78 4.58 16.14
C PRO A 220 -10.10 4.52 17.51
N LEU A 221 -8.82 4.95 17.60
CA LEU A 221 -7.99 4.89 18.80
C LEU A 221 -7.83 6.25 19.50
N HIS A 222 -8.53 7.31 19.08
CA HIS A 222 -8.37 8.67 19.62
C HIS A 222 -8.49 8.79 21.14
N LYS A 223 -9.21 7.87 21.80
CA LYS A 223 -9.40 7.86 23.26
C LYS A 223 -8.35 7.07 24.03
N ASN A 224 -7.45 6.36 23.33
CA ASN A 224 -6.43 5.48 23.93
C ASN A 224 -7.00 4.57 25.04
N ASN A 225 -8.18 3.97 24.82
CA ASN A 225 -8.78 3.05 25.78
C ASN A 225 -8.77 1.60 25.27
N PRO A 226 -8.55 0.61 26.16
CA PRO A 226 -8.41 -0.80 25.75
C PRO A 226 -9.65 -1.42 25.10
N ILE A 227 -10.85 -0.90 25.41
CA ILE A 227 -12.11 -1.42 24.87
C ILE A 227 -12.22 -1.05 23.39
N ASP A 228 -11.96 0.21 23.06
CA ASP A 228 -11.94 0.73 21.70
C ASP A 228 -10.84 0.04 20.89
N GLU A 229 -9.64 -0.14 21.45
CA GLU A 229 -8.55 -0.87 20.78
C GLU A 229 -8.95 -2.31 20.43
N LYS A 230 -9.47 -3.07 21.40
CA LYS A 230 -9.94 -4.44 21.18
C LYS A 230 -11.04 -4.49 20.12
N THR A 231 -11.99 -3.56 20.20
CA THR A 231 -13.15 -3.50 19.30
C THR A 231 -12.75 -3.11 17.88
N TRP A 232 -11.79 -2.19 17.74
CA TRP A 232 -11.22 -1.79 16.46
C TRP A 232 -10.48 -2.94 15.79
N ARG A 233 -9.58 -3.61 16.54
CA ARG A 233 -8.86 -4.80 16.05
C ARG A 233 -9.82 -5.92 15.63
N GLU A 234 -10.86 -6.17 16.42
CA GLU A 234 -11.92 -7.13 16.05
C GLU A 234 -12.63 -6.72 14.75
N SER A 235 -12.92 -5.44 14.57
CA SER A 235 -13.59 -4.94 13.35
C SER A 235 -12.71 -5.17 12.11
N TRP A 236 -11.40 -4.94 12.23
CA TRP A 236 -10.43 -5.21 11.17
C TRP A 236 -10.25 -6.71 10.88
N GLU A 237 -10.22 -7.54 11.92
CA GLU A 237 -10.16 -8.99 11.80
C GLU A 237 -11.38 -9.55 11.04
N ILE A 238 -12.58 -9.09 11.42
CA ILE A 238 -13.83 -9.44 10.72
C ILE A 238 -13.78 -8.98 9.27
N ALA A 239 -13.35 -7.75 9.00
CA ALA A 239 -13.22 -7.23 7.64
C ALA A 239 -12.32 -8.12 6.77
N SER A 240 -11.12 -8.44 7.27
CA SER A 240 -10.15 -9.33 6.62
C SER A 240 -10.73 -10.70 6.29
N HIS A 241 -11.40 -11.36 7.25
CA HIS A 241 -12.00 -12.67 7.04
C HIS A 241 -13.21 -12.64 6.09
N VAL A 242 -14.06 -11.60 6.16
CA VAL A 242 -15.20 -11.45 5.24
C VAL A 242 -14.72 -11.21 3.83
N ILE A 243 -13.72 -10.36 3.60
CA ILE A 243 -13.15 -10.13 2.26
C ILE A 243 -12.62 -11.43 1.65
N LYS A 244 -11.94 -12.26 2.47
CA LYS A 244 -11.41 -13.56 2.03
C LYS A 244 -12.46 -14.67 1.92
N GLY A 245 -13.67 -14.47 2.44
CA GLY A 245 -14.70 -15.52 2.51
C GLY A 245 -14.38 -16.63 3.51
N GLU A 246 -13.66 -16.31 4.58
CA GLU A 246 -13.22 -17.26 5.60
C GLU A 246 -14.19 -17.38 6.79
N ILE A 247 -15.20 -16.52 6.86
CA ILE A 247 -16.23 -16.51 7.90
C ILE A 247 -17.62 -16.57 7.26
N GLU A 248 -18.54 -17.32 7.87
CA GLU A 248 -19.92 -17.49 7.39
C GLU A 248 -20.69 -16.16 7.31
N ASP A 249 -21.68 -16.09 6.41
CA ASP A 249 -22.60 -14.97 6.27
C ASP A 249 -23.65 -14.94 7.38
N PHE A 250 -23.38 -14.13 8.41
CA PHE A 250 -24.32 -13.89 9.51
C PHE A 250 -25.42 -12.89 9.18
N SER A 251 -25.45 -12.29 7.99
CA SER A 251 -26.47 -11.32 7.55
C SER A 251 -27.67 -11.97 6.85
N GLU A 252 -27.56 -13.26 6.51
CA GLU A 252 -28.57 -14.04 5.78
C GLU A 252 -28.90 -13.42 4.42
N GLY A 253 -27.85 -13.07 3.67
CA GLY A 253 -27.93 -12.47 2.34
C GLY A 253 -28.28 -10.97 2.33
N ALA A 254 -28.34 -10.31 3.49
CA ALA A 254 -28.77 -8.92 3.55
C ALA A 254 -27.81 -7.98 2.81
N ASN A 255 -28.35 -6.96 2.15
CA ASN A 255 -27.60 -5.86 1.54
C ASN A 255 -28.08 -4.49 2.04
N PHE A 256 -29.00 -4.46 3.00
CA PHE A 256 -29.37 -3.28 3.78
C PHE A 256 -29.42 -3.62 5.26
N PHE A 257 -29.19 -2.62 6.09
CA PHE A 257 -29.52 -2.66 7.50
C PHE A 257 -29.86 -1.26 8.00
N HIS A 258 -30.59 -1.19 9.10
CA HIS A 258 -30.81 0.05 9.85
C HIS A 258 -30.93 -0.23 11.34
N ASP A 259 -30.74 0.81 12.14
CA ASP A 259 -30.98 0.77 13.58
C ASP A 259 -32.49 0.69 13.88
N VAL A 260 -32.85 -0.01 14.97
CA VAL A 260 -34.23 -0.14 15.46
C VAL A 260 -34.94 1.18 15.75
N SER A 261 -34.22 2.30 15.88
CA SER A 261 -34.80 3.65 15.99
C SER A 261 -35.53 4.10 14.74
N LEU A 262 -35.20 3.56 13.56
CA LEU A 262 -36.01 3.69 12.36
C LEU A 262 -37.03 2.54 12.32
N SER A 263 -38.32 2.87 12.15
CA SER A 263 -39.35 1.83 12.07
C SER A 263 -39.20 1.03 10.77
N GLN A 264 -39.57 -0.25 10.79
CA GLN A 264 -39.55 -1.07 9.56
C GLN A 264 -40.45 -0.48 8.47
N GLU A 265 -41.60 0.06 8.86
CA GLU A 265 -42.54 0.74 7.96
C GLU A 265 -41.87 1.93 7.25
N ASP A 266 -41.15 2.77 7.99
CA ASP A 266 -40.44 3.91 7.40
C ASP A 266 -39.26 3.46 6.54
N PHE A 267 -38.56 2.40 6.95
CA PHE A 267 -37.49 1.81 6.14
C PHE A 267 -38.02 1.27 4.80
N LEU A 268 -39.16 0.58 4.80
CA LEU A 268 -39.80 0.05 3.58
C LEU A 268 -40.32 1.16 2.65
N ARG A 269 -40.58 2.37 3.17
CA ARG A 269 -40.85 3.55 2.31
C ARG A 269 -39.60 4.04 1.60
N ILE A 270 -38.42 3.89 2.22
CA ILE A 270 -37.12 4.28 1.65
C ILE A 270 -36.63 3.22 0.66
N VAL A 271 -36.82 1.93 0.99
CA VAL A 271 -36.42 0.80 0.14
C VAL A 271 -37.63 -0.12 -0.10
N PRO A 272 -38.55 0.27 -1.00
CA PRO A 272 -39.71 -0.55 -1.34
C PRO A 272 -39.31 -1.94 -1.80
N GLY A 273 -40.05 -2.96 -1.36
CA GLY A 273 -39.81 -4.35 -1.74
C GLY A 273 -38.65 -5.04 -1.00
N ALA A 274 -37.96 -4.35 -0.09
CA ALA A 274 -36.96 -4.99 0.76
C ALA A 274 -37.59 -6.08 1.64
N ARG A 275 -36.94 -7.23 1.70
CA ARG A 275 -37.35 -8.39 2.50
C ARG A 275 -36.52 -8.44 3.76
N PHE A 276 -37.17 -8.43 4.93
CA PHE A 276 -36.50 -8.64 6.20
C PHE A 276 -35.79 -9.99 6.21
N THR A 277 -34.52 -10.00 6.60
CA THR A 277 -33.75 -11.24 6.77
C THR A 277 -33.71 -11.60 8.24
N LYS A 278 -33.09 -10.75 9.06
CA LYS A 278 -32.93 -10.97 10.50
C LYS A 278 -32.79 -9.70 11.31
N ARG A 279 -32.92 -9.86 12.62
CA ARG A 279 -32.48 -8.87 13.61
C ARG A 279 -31.23 -9.40 14.30
N SER A 280 -30.20 -8.57 14.42
CA SER A 280 -29.02 -8.89 15.23
C SER A 280 -28.64 -7.67 16.07
N GLY A 281 -28.74 -7.83 17.39
CA GLY A 281 -28.62 -6.72 18.35
C GLY A 281 -29.63 -5.59 18.07
N ARG A 282 -29.13 -4.37 17.88
CA ARG A 282 -29.96 -3.20 17.54
C ARG A 282 -30.19 -2.99 16.05
N LEU A 283 -29.66 -3.87 15.19
CA LEU A 283 -29.75 -3.72 13.74
C LEU A 283 -30.79 -4.68 13.15
N LEU A 284 -31.57 -4.17 12.21
CA LEU A 284 -32.54 -4.90 11.38
C LEU A 284 -31.95 -5.00 9.97
N PHE A 285 -31.84 -6.22 9.45
CA PHE A 285 -31.22 -6.53 8.17
C PHE A 285 -32.25 -6.90 7.12
N TYR A 286 -31.98 -6.50 5.88
CA TYR A 286 -32.88 -6.69 4.75
C TYR A 286 -32.10 -7.03 3.49
N PHE A 287 -32.74 -7.82 2.63
CA PHE A 287 -32.32 -8.03 1.24
C PHE A 287 -33.28 -7.29 0.30
N SER A 288 -32.74 -6.59 -0.69
CA SER A 288 -33.49 -6.13 -1.84
C SER A 288 -32.69 -6.37 -3.10
N GLU A 289 -33.31 -6.86 -4.16
CA GLU A 289 -32.70 -6.90 -5.50
C GLU A 289 -32.42 -5.49 -6.04
N ARG A 290 -33.08 -4.53 -5.37
CA ARG A 290 -33.28 -3.13 -5.70
C ARG A 290 -34.28 -2.92 -6.83
#